data_AF-A0A133PZL1-F1
#
_entry.id   AF-A0A133PZL1-F1
#
_cell.length_a   1.000
_cell.length_b   1.000
_cell.length_c   1.000
_cell.angle_alpha   90.00
_cell.angle_beta   90.00
_cell.angle_gamma   90.00
#
_symmetry.space_group_name_H-M   'P 1'
#
loop_
_entity.id
_entity.type
_entity.pdbx_description
1 polymer ?
#
loop_
_entity_poly.entity_id
_entity_poly.type
_entity_poly.pdbx_seq_one_letter_code
_entity_poly.pdbx_strand_id
1 'polypeptide(L)'
;MGLLKKLAIYTTSNGFTYDALGNVVTKQTANLKKEGKTINYEYDYGRLTAINYPDHPENNVKYHYGGINSSYNRIGRLMLREDGSGAIEYYYGKMGEDLKTVRTLIVPNQAVATYVTQW
;
A
#
# COMPACT_ATOMS: atom_id res chain seq x y z
N MET A 1 1.43 -2.74 -27.13
CA MET A 1 1.14 -3.82 -26.17
C MET A 1 0.04 -3.32 -25.25
N GLY A 2 -1.18 -3.85 -25.39
CA GLY A 2 -2.39 -3.24 -24.86
C GLY A 2 -2.52 -3.35 -23.34
N LEU A 3 -2.96 -2.26 -22.71
CA LEU A 3 -3.44 -2.29 -21.32
C LEU A 3 -4.61 -3.27 -21.22
N LEU A 4 -4.41 -4.36 -20.48
CA LEU A 4 -5.51 -5.11 -19.89
C LEU A 4 -6.24 -4.13 -18.94
N LYS A 5 -7.39 -3.61 -19.35
CA LYS A 5 -8.32 -2.98 -18.41
C LYS A 5 -8.71 -4.07 -17.41
N LYS A 6 -8.17 -4.01 -16.18
CA LYS A 6 -8.64 -4.86 -15.08
C LYS A 6 -10.14 -4.61 -14.92
N LEU A 7 -10.94 -5.62 -15.26
CA LEU A 7 -12.39 -5.52 -15.21
C LEU A 7 -12.83 -5.68 -13.75
N ALA A 8 -13.48 -4.67 -13.19
CA ALA A 8 -14.24 -4.82 -11.96
C ALA A 8 -15.45 -5.75 -12.24
N ILE A 9 -15.62 -6.79 -11.44
CA ILE A 9 -16.61 -7.85 -11.65
C ILE A 9 -17.86 -7.65 -10.79
N TYR A 10 -17.75 -6.99 -9.63
CA TYR A 10 -18.92 -6.59 -8.85
C TYR A 10 -18.65 -5.29 -8.07
N THR A 11 -19.74 -4.59 -7.75
CA THR A 11 -19.73 -3.31 -7.01
C THR A 11 -20.60 -3.44 -5.76
N THR A 12 -20.15 -2.92 -4.62
CA THR A 12 -20.94 -2.87 -3.39
C THR A 12 -21.68 -1.54 -3.26
N SER A 13 -22.73 -1.51 -2.44
CA SER A 13 -23.44 -0.27 -2.08
C SER A 13 -22.54 0.79 -1.46
N ASN A 14 -21.43 0.37 -0.85
CA ASN A 14 -20.43 1.24 -0.22
C ASN A 14 -19.37 1.77 -1.21
N GLY A 15 -19.55 1.57 -2.52
CA GLY A 15 -18.69 2.15 -3.56
C GLY A 15 -17.37 1.43 -3.78
N PHE A 16 -17.23 0.18 -3.33
CA PHE A 16 -16.07 -0.65 -3.64
C PHE A 16 -16.33 -1.50 -4.87
N THR A 17 -15.29 -1.69 -5.69
CA THR A 17 -15.30 -2.64 -6.79
C THR A 17 -14.21 -3.69 -6.61
N TYR A 18 -14.42 -4.87 -7.20
CA TYR A 18 -13.55 -6.03 -6.96
C TYR A 18 -13.19 -6.75 -8.26
N ASP A 19 -12.01 -7.38 -8.29
CA ASP A 19 -11.61 -8.28 -9.37
C ASP A 19 -12.15 -9.71 -9.17
N ALA A 20 -11.78 -10.63 -10.06
CA ALA A 20 -12.25 -12.02 -10.05
C ALA A 20 -11.76 -12.81 -8.84
N LEU A 21 -10.67 -12.36 -8.22
CA LEU A 21 -10.04 -12.98 -7.07
C LEU A 21 -10.56 -12.37 -5.75
N GLY A 22 -11.48 -11.41 -5.82
CA GLY A 22 -12.03 -10.72 -4.66
C GLY A 22 -11.13 -9.62 -4.11
N ASN A 23 -10.11 -9.17 -4.85
CA ASN A 23 -9.31 -8.01 -4.46
C ASN A 23 -10.08 -6.73 -4.77
N VAL A 24 -10.03 -5.75 -3.87
CA VAL A 24 -10.59 -4.41 -4.13
C VAL A 24 -9.80 -3.77 -5.26
N VAL A 25 -10.44 -3.28 -6.31
CA VAL A 25 -9.77 -2.58 -7.43
C VAL A 25 -9.96 -1.07 -7.31
N THR A 26 -11.16 -0.63 -6.93
CA THR A 26 -11.46 0.78 -6.71
C THR A 26 -12.31 1.01 -5.47
N LYS A 27 -12.15 2.20 -4.89
CA LYS A 27 -13.05 2.73 -3.86
C LYS A 27 -13.52 4.12 -4.29
N GLN A 28 -14.83 4.32 -4.29
CA GLN A 28 -15.47 5.59 -4.58
C GLN A 28 -16.12 6.16 -3.31
N THR A 29 -15.61 7.28 -2.82
CA THR A 29 -16.22 8.00 -1.69
C THR A 29 -17.31 8.96 -2.18
N ALA A 30 -18.13 9.49 -1.27
CA ALA A 30 -19.18 10.44 -1.62
C ALA A 30 -18.64 11.71 -2.32
N ASN A 31 -17.46 12.20 -1.91
CA ASN A 31 -16.82 13.36 -2.53
C ASN A 31 -16.30 13.01 -3.94
N LEU A 32 -15.55 11.91 -4.07
CA LEU A 32 -15.01 11.47 -5.36
C LEU A 32 -16.10 11.11 -6.37
N LYS A 33 -17.25 10.58 -5.90
CA LYS A 33 -18.39 10.25 -6.75
C LYS A 33 -18.95 11.47 -7.48
N LYS A 34 -19.01 12.63 -6.81
CA LYS A 34 -19.47 13.89 -7.42
C LYS A 34 -18.58 14.33 -8.58
N GLU A 35 -17.31 13.93 -8.54
CA GLU A 35 -16.28 14.28 -9.52
C GLU A 35 -15.99 13.14 -10.52
N GLY A 36 -16.69 12.00 -10.41
CA GLY A 36 -16.44 10.83 -11.26
C GLY A 36 -15.08 10.17 -11.03
N LYS A 37 -14.43 10.41 -9.89
CA LYS A 37 -13.09 9.89 -9.54
C LYS A 37 -13.18 8.65 -8.64
N THR A 38 -12.07 7.92 -8.51
CA THR A 38 -11.93 6.76 -7.63
C THR A 38 -10.51 6.65 -7.06
N ILE A 39 -10.40 6.11 -5.85
CA ILE A 39 -9.13 5.60 -5.31
C ILE A 39 -8.88 4.25 -5.98
N ASN A 40 -7.66 4.01 -6.46
CA ASN A 40 -7.30 2.78 -7.17
C ASN A 40 -6.32 1.94 -6.36
N TYR A 41 -6.48 0.63 -6.43
CA TYR A 41 -5.66 -0.36 -5.73
C TYR A 41 -4.94 -1.23 -6.77
N GLU A 42 -3.63 -1.37 -6.62
CA GLU A 42 -2.79 -2.15 -7.52
C GLU A 42 -2.23 -3.38 -6.83
N TYR A 43 -2.09 -4.46 -7.60
CA TYR A 43 -1.68 -5.75 -7.08
C TYR A 43 -0.69 -6.45 -8.00
N ASP A 44 0.26 -7.15 -7.36
CA ASP A 44 1.18 -8.09 -7.96
C ASP A 44 0.98 -9.49 -7.35
N TYR A 45 0.49 -10.44 -8.15
CA TYR A 45 0.13 -11.80 -7.73
C TYR A 45 -0.68 -11.86 -6.41
N GLY A 46 -1.72 -11.01 -6.30
CA GLY A 46 -2.60 -10.95 -5.12
C GLY A 46 -2.06 -10.14 -3.94
N ARG A 47 -0.84 -9.61 -4.03
CA ARG A 47 -0.26 -8.71 -3.01
C ARG A 47 -0.53 -7.27 -3.40
N LEU A 48 -1.07 -6.47 -2.48
CA LEU A 48 -1.31 -5.04 -2.70
C LEU A 48 0.02 -4.31 -2.83
N THR A 49 0.28 -3.64 -3.95
CA THR A 49 1.53 -2.91 -4.22
C THR A 49 1.36 -1.40 -4.14
N ALA A 50 0.17 -0.87 -4.47
CA ALA A 50 -0.09 0.55 -4.38
C ALA A 50 -1.54 0.89 -4.05
N ILE A 51 -1.74 2.03 -3.40
CA ILE A 51 -3.03 2.73 -3.28
C ILE A 51 -2.83 4.14 -3.82
N ASN A 52 -3.61 4.50 -4.84
CA ASN A 52 -3.51 5.77 -5.53
C ASN A 52 -4.73 6.65 -5.24
N TYR A 53 -4.49 7.82 -4.66
CA TYR A 53 -5.49 8.84 -4.37
C TYR A 53 -5.47 9.90 -5.48
N PRO A 54 -6.56 10.07 -6.25
CA PRO A 54 -6.55 10.92 -7.44
C PRO A 54 -6.39 12.42 -7.12
N ASP A 55 -6.93 12.87 -5.99
CA ASP A 55 -6.89 14.29 -5.59
C ASP A 55 -5.72 14.63 -4.67
N HIS A 56 -5.13 13.60 -4.05
CA HIS A 56 -4.06 13.73 -3.07
C HIS A 56 -2.94 12.72 -3.35
N PRO A 57 -2.26 12.81 -4.50
CA PRO A 57 -1.19 11.87 -4.86
C PRO A 57 -0.03 11.85 -3.86
N GLU A 58 0.15 12.92 -3.07
CA GLU A 58 1.07 12.99 -1.94
C GLU A 58 0.78 11.95 -0.85
N ASN A 59 -0.48 11.47 -0.77
CA ASN A 59 -0.91 10.44 0.17
C ASN A 59 -0.89 9.03 -0.42
N ASN A 60 -0.39 8.86 -1.64
CA ASN A 60 -0.26 7.53 -2.26
C ASN A 60 0.55 6.60 -1.37
N VAL A 61 0.10 5.35 -1.29
CA VAL A 61 0.76 4.31 -0.51
C VAL A 61 1.47 3.37 -1.46
N LYS A 62 2.73 3.03 -1.16
CA LYS A 62 3.48 1.98 -1.85
C LYS A 62 3.92 0.90 -0.88
N TYR A 63 3.80 -0.35 -1.31
CA TYR A 63 4.20 -1.52 -0.55
C TYR A 63 5.30 -2.26 -1.30
N HIS A 64 6.42 -2.49 -0.63
CA HIS A 64 7.55 -3.24 -1.17
C HIS A 64 7.68 -4.54 -0.41
N TYR A 65 7.71 -5.65 -1.14
CA TYR A 65 7.88 -6.98 -0.59
C TYR A 65 9.31 -7.48 -0.85
N GLY A 66 9.88 -8.21 0.09
CA GLY A 66 11.22 -8.75 -0.08
C GLY A 66 11.31 -9.78 -1.20
N GLY A 67 12.35 -9.67 -2.01
CA GLY A 67 12.70 -10.65 -3.05
C GLY A 67 13.49 -11.84 -2.49
N ILE A 68 13.92 -12.75 -3.37
CA ILE A 68 14.66 -13.97 -3.00
C ILE A 68 15.98 -13.73 -2.25
N ASN A 69 16.57 -12.55 -2.41
CA ASN A 69 17.83 -12.18 -1.74
C ASN A 69 17.63 -11.28 -0.51
N SER A 70 16.39 -11.11 -0.04
CA SER A 70 16.12 -10.23 1.08
C SER A 70 16.58 -10.84 2.41
N SER A 71 17.29 -10.03 3.20
CA SER A 71 17.74 -10.35 4.56
C SER A 71 16.63 -10.16 5.61
N TYR A 72 16.93 -10.41 6.89
CA TYR A 72 16.02 -10.20 8.03
C TYR A 72 14.68 -10.93 7.90
N ASN A 73 14.73 -12.13 7.32
CA ASN A 73 13.56 -12.97 7.05
C ASN A 73 12.47 -12.24 6.25
N ARG A 74 12.83 -11.39 5.29
CA ARG A 74 11.87 -10.57 4.51
C ARG A 74 11.42 -11.19 3.18
N ILE A 75 11.98 -12.32 2.76
CA ILE A 75 11.60 -12.97 1.49
C ILE A 75 10.08 -13.19 1.46
N GLY A 76 9.39 -12.60 0.47
CA GLY A 76 7.94 -12.65 0.30
C GLY A 76 7.13 -11.80 1.30
N ARG A 77 7.74 -11.18 2.29
CA ARG A 77 7.08 -10.37 3.34
C ARG A 77 7.18 -8.88 3.03
N LEU A 78 6.25 -8.10 3.58
CA LEU A 78 6.28 -6.64 3.48
C LEU A 78 7.55 -6.11 4.16
N MET A 79 8.44 -5.45 3.41
CA MET A 79 9.69 -4.94 3.98
C MET A 79 9.67 -3.43 4.19
N LEU A 80 8.93 -2.70 3.36
CA LEU A 80 8.83 -1.25 3.38
C LEU A 80 7.43 -0.83 2.94
N ARG A 81 6.83 0.11 3.67
CA ARG A 81 5.64 0.84 3.26
C ARG A 81 5.97 2.33 3.22
N GLU A 82 5.66 2.97 2.11
CA GLU A 82 5.75 4.43 1.96
C GLU A 82 4.33 4.99 1.89
N ASP A 83 4.07 6.09 2.59
CA ASP A 83 2.80 6.82 2.57
C ASP A 83 3.05 8.33 2.76
N GLY A 84 1.99 9.14 2.74
CA GLY A 84 2.12 10.60 2.86
C GLY A 84 2.76 11.10 4.15
N SER A 85 2.89 10.26 5.18
CA SER A 85 3.60 10.60 6.43
C SER A 85 5.09 10.25 6.40
N GLY A 86 5.55 9.48 5.41
CA GLY A 86 6.93 9.00 5.30
C GLY A 86 6.98 7.50 5.01
N ALA A 87 7.79 6.76 5.78
CA ALA A 87 8.08 5.36 5.52
C ALA A 87 8.16 4.50 6.79
N ILE A 88 7.80 3.22 6.67
CA ILE A 88 7.98 2.21 7.72
C ILE A 88 8.68 0.99 7.14
N GLU A 89 9.80 0.61 7.72
CA GLU A 89 10.47 -0.65 7.45
C GLU A 89 10.16 -1.70 8.53
N TYR A 90 10.03 -2.95 8.10
CA TYR A 90 9.68 -4.09 8.95
C TYR A 90 10.80 -5.12 8.97
N TYR A 91 11.17 -5.64 10.13
CA TYR A 91 12.22 -6.65 10.30
C TYR A 91 11.67 -7.83 11.08
N TYR A 92 11.87 -9.03 10.54
CA TYR A 92 11.23 -10.24 11.06
C TYR A 92 12.24 -11.19 11.69
N GLY A 93 11.78 -11.88 12.73
CA GLY A 93 12.49 -13.01 13.31
C GLY A 93 12.27 -14.30 12.53
N LYS A 94 12.81 -15.39 13.06
CA LYS A 94 12.78 -16.69 12.37
C LYS A 94 11.39 -17.31 12.35
N MET A 95 10.52 -16.96 13.30
CA MET A 95 9.13 -17.44 13.36
C MET A 95 8.18 -16.52 12.58
N GLY A 96 8.68 -15.40 12.05
CA GLY A 96 7.89 -14.41 11.31
C GLY A 96 7.29 -13.31 12.19
N GLU A 97 7.65 -13.28 13.47
CA GLU A 97 7.36 -12.21 14.42
C GLU A 97 8.08 -10.90 14.04
N ASP A 98 7.46 -9.76 14.33
CA ASP A 98 8.12 -8.45 14.20
C ASP A 98 9.17 -8.30 15.31
N LEU A 99 10.43 -8.14 14.94
CA LEU A 99 11.52 -7.87 15.89
C LEU A 99 11.87 -6.39 15.96
N LYS A 100 11.73 -5.68 14.83
CA LYS A 100 12.06 -4.27 14.74
C LYS A 100 11.21 -3.59 13.68
N THR A 101 10.76 -2.39 13.98
CA THR A 101 10.22 -1.46 12.97
C THR A 101 11.02 -0.17 13.00
N VAL A 102 11.30 0.37 11.82
CA VAL A 102 11.96 1.67 11.66
C VAL A 102 11.00 2.59 10.94
N ARG A 103 10.50 3.60 11.61
CA ARG A 103 9.54 4.56 11.07
C ARG A 103 10.22 5.91 10.85
N THR A 104 10.25 6.34 9.60
CA THR A 104 10.68 7.68 9.20
C THR A 104 9.44 8.53 8.97
N LEU A 105 9.29 9.59 9.76
CA LEU A 105 8.22 10.57 9.63
C LEU A 105 8.77 11.84 8.97
N ILE A 106 8.09 12.30 7.92
CA ILE A 106 8.38 13.56 7.25
C ILE A 106 7.38 14.58 7.74
N VAL A 107 7.86 15.58 8.48
CA VAL A 107 7.04 16.72 8.90
C VAL A 107 7.30 17.88 7.93
N PRO A 108 6.31 18.27 7.09
CA PRO A 108 6.50 19.32 6.11
C PRO A 108 7.01 20.61 6.76
N ASN A 109 8.02 21.22 6.13
CA ASN A 109 8.63 22.49 6.57
C ASN A 109 9.26 22.46 7.96
N GLN A 110 9.55 21.28 8.53
CA GLN A 110 10.07 21.18 9.88
C GLN A 110 11.28 20.25 9.98
N ALA A 111 11.06 18.93 9.96
CA ALA A 111 12.12 17.95 10.18
C ALA A 111 11.75 16.56 9.66
N VAL A 112 12.77 15.73 9.46
CA VAL A 112 12.64 14.28 9.30
C VAL A 112 12.98 13.63 10.64
N ALA A 113 12.08 12.80 11.18
CA ALA A 113 12.28 12.10 12.44
C ALA A 113 12.26 10.59 12.20
N THR A 114 13.23 9.86 12.76
CA THR A 114 13.29 8.39 12.66
C THR A 114 13.12 7.77 14.04
N TYR A 115 12.17 6.84 14.15
CA TYR A 115 11.85 6.11 15.37
C TYR A 115 12.11 4.63 15.15
N VAL A 116 12.75 3.99 16.12
CA VAL A 116 13.01 2.55 16.12
C VAL A 116 12.26 1.92 17.27
N THR A 117 11.44 0.93 16.97
CA THR A 117 10.77 0.10 17.99
C THR A 117 11.29 -1.33 17.86
N GLN A 118 11.64 -1.94 18.98
CA GLN A 118 12.15 -3.32 19.07
C GLN A 118 11.39 -4.09 20.15
N TRP A 119 11.20 -5.39 19.93
CA TRP A 119 10.44 -6.30 20.79
C TRP A 119 11.32 -7.42 21.33
#